data_AF-A0A3L8BCS0-F1
#
_entry.id   AF-A0A3L8BCS0-F1
#
_cell.length_a   1.000
_cell.length_b   1.000
_cell.length_c   1.000
_cell.angle_alpha   90.00
_cell.angle_beta   90.00
_cell.angle_gamma   90.00
#
_symmetry.space_group_name_H-M   'P 1'
#
loop_
_entity.id
_entity.type
_entity.pdbx_description
1 polymer ?
#
loop_
_entity_poly.entity_id
_entity_poly.type
_entity_poly.pdbx_seq_one_letter_code
_entity_poly.pdbx_strand_id
1 'polypeptide(L)'
;DRGTTSYYAQLVSLNFAVPLVAPCDNPVNGNPIHHFTVNAGFHALDKWLREGVAPTIADRLEIEDESRIAVDEFGNGVGGIRSPYVDAPLATFSGIGEGHIMCMIFGKMETFDTQQLSEIYASRQEYLDRVRVSLDDSLEKAFLRPADAEKIWRASQRMAKKIPL
;
A
#
# COMPACT_ATOMS: atom_id res chain seq x y z
N ASP A 1 6.95 -9.77 0.18
CA ASP A 1 8.24 -10.04 -0.50
C ASP A 1 8.44 -11.54 -0.64
N ARG A 2 8.92 -12.05 -1.78
CA ARG A 2 9.34 -13.47 -1.89
C ARG A 2 10.78 -13.70 -1.41
N GLY A 3 11.43 -12.69 -0.84
CA GLY A 3 12.80 -12.74 -0.35
C GLY A 3 13.86 -12.72 -1.46
N THR A 4 13.45 -12.40 -2.69
CA THR A 4 14.34 -12.35 -3.86
C THR A 4 14.69 -10.93 -4.26
N THR A 5 13.98 -9.93 -3.74
CA THR A 5 14.29 -8.51 -3.94
C THR A 5 13.58 -7.64 -2.90
N SER A 6 14.32 -6.75 -2.25
CA SER A 6 13.76 -5.76 -1.31
C SER A 6 12.94 -4.66 -2.00
N TYR A 7 12.87 -4.65 -3.33
CA TYR A 7 12.29 -3.58 -4.15
C TYR A 7 11.09 -4.04 -5.00
N TYR A 8 10.23 -4.87 -4.43
CA TYR A 8 9.01 -5.33 -5.08
C TYR A 8 7.88 -4.31 -4.93
N ALA A 9 7.17 -4.01 -6.01
CA ALA A 9 6.00 -3.12 -6.02
C ALA A 9 4.68 -3.86 -6.34
N GLN A 10 4.70 -5.19 -6.36
CA GLN A 10 3.48 -5.99 -6.57
C GLN A 10 2.94 -6.46 -5.23
N LEU A 11 1.62 -6.61 -5.14
CA LEU A 11 1.00 -7.30 -4.00
C LEU A 11 1.42 -8.76 -3.99
N VAL A 12 2.03 -9.19 -2.89
CA VAL A 12 2.46 -10.58 -2.67
C VAL A 12 1.75 -11.11 -1.43
N SER A 13 0.90 -12.11 -1.63
CA SER A 13 0.15 -12.78 -0.57
C SER A 13 0.95 -13.96 -0.04
N LEU A 14 1.22 -13.98 1.27
CA LEU A 14 1.96 -15.05 1.94
C LEU A 14 1.29 -15.39 3.27
N ASN A 15 1.24 -16.68 3.57
CA ASN A 15 0.61 -17.20 4.79
C ASN A 15 1.65 -17.46 5.88
N PHE A 16 2.60 -16.53 6.05
CA PHE A 16 3.59 -16.55 7.11
C PHE A 16 4.10 -15.13 7.39
N ALA A 17 4.40 -14.82 8.65
CA ALA A 17 5.06 -13.58 9.06
C ALA A 17 6.58 -13.71 8.99
N VAL A 18 7.11 -14.87 9.43
CA VAL A 18 8.53 -15.23 9.34
C VAL A 18 8.61 -16.59 8.66
N PRO A 19 9.33 -16.72 7.52
CA PRO A 19 9.49 -18.00 6.84
C PRO A 19 9.94 -19.09 7.83
N LEU A 20 9.28 -20.24 7.80
CA LEU A 20 9.58 -21.44 8.62
C LEU A 20 9.37 -21.31 10.15
N VAL A 21 9.19 -20.10 10.68
CA VAL A 21 9.13 -19.85 12.14
C VAL A 21 7.75 -19.39 12.60
N ALA A 22 7.00 -18.69 11.74
CA ALA A 22 5.68 -18.16 12.07
C ALA A 22 4.71 -18.31 10.88
N PRO A 23 4.15 -19.51 10.65
CA PRO A 23 3.05 -19.70 9.73
C PRO A 23 1.80 -18.97 10.22
N CYS A 24 0.99 -18.48 9.29
CA CYS A 24 -0.26 -17.78 9.56
C CYS A 24 -1.39 -18.46 8.78
N ASP A 25 -2.57 -18.57 9.39
CA ASP A 25 -3.71 -19.22 8.74
C ASP A 25 -4.26 -18.38 7.58
N ASN A 26 -4.09 -17.06 7.67
CA ASN A 26 -4.49 -16.09 6.66
C ASN A 26 -3.29 -15.31 6.10
N PRO A 27 -3.40 -14.72 4.90
CA PRO A 27 -2.35 -13.90 4.35
C PRO A 27 -2.01 -12.68 5.22
N VAL A 28 -0.71 -12.48 5.47
CA VAL A 28 -0.22 -11.27 6.12
C VAL A 28 -0.31 -10.06 5.19
N ASN A 29 -0.20 -8.85 5.74
CA ASN A 29 -0.26 -7.63 4.94
C ASN A 29 0.88 -7.57 3.91
N GLY A 30 0.51 -7.72 2.63
CA GLY A 30 1.43 -7.75 1.49
C GLY A 30 1.65 -6.39 0.82
N ASN A 31 1.22 -5.27 1.42
CA ASN A 31 1.34 -3.95 0.82
C ASN A 31 2.81 -3.47 0.85
N PRO A 32 3.46 -3.27 -0.32
CA PRO A 32 4.87 -2.90 -0.38
C PRO A 32 5.14 -1.42 -0.09
N ILE A 33 4.11 -0.58 0.12
CA ILE A 33 4.29 0.88 0.16
C ILE A 33 5.31 1.37 1.21
N HIS A 34 5.40 0.67 2.35
CA HIS A 34 6.20 1.07 3.50
C HIS A 34 7.66 1.40 3.13
N HIS A 35 8.33 0.61 2.29
CA HIS A 35 9.72 0.88 1.95
C HIS A 35 9.87 2.09 1.01
N PHE A 36 8.90 2.35 0.14
CA PHE A 36 8.91 3.52 -0.73
C PHE A 36 8.66 4.82 0.05
N THR A 37 7.71 4.82 0.98
CA THR A 37 7.45 5.98 1.85
C THR A 37 8.62 6.24 2.79
N VAL A 38 9.27 5.20 3.31
CA VAL A 38 10.49 5.35 4.12
C VAL A 38 11.64 5.95 3.31
N ASN A 39 11.84 5.53 2.05
CA ASN A 39 12.84 6.15 1.16
C ASN A 39 12.58 7.64 0.96
N ALA A 40 11.32 8.01 0.71
CA ALA A 40 10.92 9.40 0.56
C ALA A 40 11.15 10.20 1.86
N GLY A 41 10.79 9.63 3.01
CA GLY A 41 11.03 10.22 4.33
C GLY A 41 12.51 10.46 4.62
N PHE A 42 13.38 9.49 4.36
CA PHE A 42 14.83 9.67 4.53
C PHE A 42 15.40 10.73 3.59
N HIS A 43 14.95 10.78 2.34
CA HIS A 43 15.36 11.83 1.42
C HIS A 43 14.91 13.22 1.89
N ALA A 44 13.69 13.35 2.39
CA ALA A 44 13.18 14.60 2.90
C ALA A 44 13.90 15.05 4.18
N LEU A 45 14.25 14.11 5.07
CA LEU A 45 15.08 14.37 6.24
C LEU A 45 16.47 14.89 5.85
N ASP A 46 17.12 14.26 4.87
CA ASP A 46 18.44 14.70 4.37
C ASP A 46 18.38 16.13 3.81
N LYS A 47 17.38 16.43 2.99
CA LYS A 47 17.13 17.79 2.49
C LYS A 47 16.88 18.80 3.60
N TRP A 48 16.11 18.42 4.61
CA TRP A 48 15.84 19.33 5.72
C TRP A 48 17.12 19.66 6.49
N LEU A 49 17.95 18.65 6.78
CA LEU A 49 19.20 18.83 7.51
C LEU A 49 20.26 19.62 6.73
N ARG A 50 20.33 19.45 5.41
CA ARG A 50 21.37 20.07 4.56
C ARG A 50 20.97 21.40 3.97
N GLU A 51 19.71 21.54 3.59
CA GLU A 51 19.20 22.65 2.78
C GLU A 51 18.16 23.49 3.54
N GLY A 52 17.72 23.05 4.72
CA GLY A 52 16.70 23.75 5.52
C GLY A 52 15.27 23.60 4.96
N VAL A 53 15.05 22.76 3.96
CA VAL A 53 13.75 22.53 3.33
C VAL A 53 12.98 21.48 4.13
N ALA A 54 11.97 21.90 4.90
CA ALA A 54 11.14 21.00 5.70
C ALA A 54 10.31 20.04 4.81
N PRO A 55 10.05 18.80 5.27
CA PRO A 55 9.18 17.86 4.56
C PRO A 55 7.73 18.34 4.55
N THR A 56 6.99 17.93 3.51
CA THR A 56 5.52 18.04 3.49
C THR A 56 4.92 17.30 4.69
N ILE A 57 4.01 17.95 5.42
CA ILE A 57 3.29 17.33 6.52
C ILE A 57 2.14 16.49 5.93
N ALA A 58 2.11 15.21 6.27
CA ALA A 58 0.97 14.35 5.95
C ALA A 58 -0.15 14.51 6.98
N ASP A 59 -1.38 14.33 6.52
CA ASP A 59 -2.53 14.20 7.41
C ASP A 59 -2.34 13.00 8.36
N ARG A 60 -2.99 13.05 9.51
CA ARG A 60 -3.05 11.89 10.42
C ARG A 60 -4.00 10.85 9.85
N LEU A 61 -3.83 9.60 10.27
CA LEU A 61 -4.88 8.60 10.09
C LEU A 61 -6.11 9.06 10.87
N GLU A 62 -7.28 8.94 10.26
CA GLU A 62 -8.54 9.25 10.90
C GLU A 62 -8.89 8.17 11.93
N ILE A 63 -9.44 8.59 13.07
CA ILE A 63 -9.81 7.73 14.19
C ILE A 63 -11.28 7.97 14.46
N GLU A 64 -12.09 6.92 14.43
CA GLU A 64 -13.52 7.01 14.76
C GLU A 64 -13.71 7.11 16.29
N ASP A 65 -13.31 6.08 17.03
CA ASP A 65 -13.45 5.98 18.49
C ASP A 65 -12.22 5.30 19.12
N GLU A 66 -11.79 5.75 20.32
CA GLU A 66 -10.85 5.20 21.34
C GLU A 66 -9.54 4.48 20.91
N SER A 67 -9.36 4.10 19.64
CA SER A 67 -8.20 3.46 19.01
C SER A 67 -8.48 2.86 17.61
N ARG A 68 -9.72 2.92 17.09
CA ARG A 68 -10.08 2.32 15.80
C ARG A 68 -9.85 3.30 14.64
N ILE A 69 -9.05 2.86 13.66
CA ILE A 69 -8.83 3.60 12.40
C ILE A 69 -10.14 3.64 11.62
N ALA A 70 -10.53 4.83 11.15
CA ALA A 70 -11.62 5.00 10.21
C ALA A 70 -11.25 4.38 8.86
N VAL A 71 -12.17 3.67 8.23
CA VAL A 71 -11.92 2.98 6.96
C VAL A 71 -12.85 3.46 5.85
N ASP A 72 -12.36 3.43 4.61
CA ASP A 72 -13.15 3.69 3.41
C ASP A 72 -14.08 2.52 3.07
N GLU A 73 -14.85 2.66 1.99
CA GLU A 73 -15.79 1.62 1.51
C GLU A 73 -15.10 0.29 1.14
N PHE A 74 -13.77 0.30 0.97
CA PHE A 74 -12.95 -0.87 0.68
C PHE A 74 -12.27 -1.46 1.93
N GLY A 75 -12.57 -0.90 3.11
CA GLY A 75 -11.99 -1.31 4.38
C GLY A 75 -10.55 -0.85 4.59
N ASN A 76 -10.04 0.10 3.80
CA ASN A 76 -8.70 0.66 3.95
C ASN A 76 -8.72 1.94 4.78
N GLY A 77 -7.70 2.16 5.62
CA GLY A 77 -7.67 3.30 6.54
C GLY A 77 -7.68 4.66 5.83
N VAL A 78 -8.46 5.63 6.36
CA VAL A 78 -8.60 7.00 5.86
C VAL A 78 -7.53 7.93 6.46
N GLY A 79 -7.11 8.94 5.68
CA GLY A 79 -6.03 9.86 6.06
C GLY A 79 -4.64 9.23 5.91
N GLY A 80 -3.66 9.79 6.64
CA GLY A 80 -2.28 9.33 6.57
C GLY A 80 -1.59 9.62 5.22
N ILE A 81 -0.46 8.94 4.99
CA ILE A 81 0.18 8.91 3.67
C ILE A 81 -0.53 7.85 2.84
N ARG A 82 -1.48 8.29 2.01
CA ARG A 82 -2.17 7.42 1.04
C ARG A 82 -1.25 7.02 -0.11
N SER A 83 -1.64 5.97 -0.82
CA SER A 83 -0.84 5.39 -1.89
C SER A 83 -1.70 4.71 -2.94
N PRO A 84 -1.15 4.39 -4.12
CA PRO A 84 -1.94 3.76 -5.18
C PRO A 84 -2.56 2.41 -4.78
N TYR A 85 -2.00 1.72 -3.78
CA TYR A 85 -2.55 0.46 -3.30
C TYR A 85 -3.85 0.61 -2.51
N VAL A 86 -4.11 1.78 -1.91
CA VAL A 86 -5.34 2.06 -1.15
C VAL A 86 -6.26 3.04 -1.89
N ASP A 87 -5.74 3.83 -2.83
CA ASP A 87 -6.54 4.75 -3.66
C ASP A 87 -7.09 4.07 -4.93
N ALA A 88 -6.39 3.04 -5.41
CA ALA A 88 -6.84 2.12 -6.44
C ALA A 88 -6.68 0.68 -5.93
N PRO A 89 -7.50 0.25 -4.95
CA PRO A 89 -7.30 -1.01 -4.26
C PRO A 89 -7.65 -2.22 -5.12
N LEU A 90 -6.83 -3.27 -4.95
CA LEU A 90 -7.11 -4.64 -5.42
C LEU A 90 -7.25 -5.61 -4.24
N ALA A 91 -7.19 -5.07 -3.03
CA ALA A 91 -7.23 -5.79 -1.77
C ALA A 91 -7.59 -4.81 -0.64
N THR A 92 -8.11 -5.34 0.46
CA THR A 92 -8.20 -4.66 1.74
C THR A 92 -6.94 -4.93 2.55
N PHE A 93 -6.44 -3.91 3.26
CA PHE A 93 -5.26 -3.99 4.11
C PHE A 93 -5.59 -3.57 5.54
N SER A 94 -5.12 -4.35 6.51
CA SER A 94 -5.17 -4.00 7.93
C SER A 94 -3.79 -4.11 8.55
N GLY A 95 -3.49 -3.22 9.51
CA GLY A 95 -2.31 -3.30 10.36
C GLY A 95 -2.41 -4.35 11.48
N ILE A 96 -3.61 -4.92 11.67
CA ILE A 96 -3.90 -5.94 12.69
C ILE A 96 -4.30 -7.23 11.98
N GLY A 97 -3.49 -8.27 12.16
CA GLY A 97 -3.75 -9.63 11.71
C GLY A 97 -4.42 -10.48 12.79
N GLU A 98 -4.44 -11.80 12.58
CA GLU A 98 -5.13 -12.77 13.46
C GLU A 98 -4.20 -13.96 13.78
N GLY A 99 -4.46 -14.66 14.89
CA GLY A 99 -3.71 -15.86 15.29
C GLY A 99 -2.47 -15.59 16.14
N HIS A 100 -1.35 -16.26 15.84
CA HIS A 100 -0.10 -16.15 16.59
C HIS A 100 0.40 -14.70 16.65
N ILE A 101 1.13 -14.31 17.70
CA ILE A 101 1.58 -12.92 17.93
C ILE A 101 2.30 -12.30 16.71
N MET A 102 3.11 -13.10 16.02
CA MET A 102 3.78 -12.65 14.80
C MET A 102 2.81 -12.38 13.64
N CYS A 103 1.73 -13.15 13.52
CA CYS A 103 0.69 -12.92 12.51
C CYS A 103 -0.14 -11.67 12.85
N MET A 104 -0.39 -11.41 14.13
CA MET A 104 -1.11 -10.21 14.57
C MET A 104 -0.40 -8.91 14.20
N ILE A 105 0.92 -8.82 14.41
CA ILE A 105 1.68 -7.57 14.19
C ILE A 105 2.08 -7.32 12.73
N PHE A 106 1.96 -8.33 11.85
CA PHE A 106 2.23 -8.18 10.41
C PHE A 106 0.98 -7.79 9.61
N GLY A 107 -0.16 -7.61 10.29
CA GLY A 107 -1.41 -7.23 9.64
C GLY A 107 -2.02 -8.34 8.79
N LYS A 108 -3.09 -8.00 8.07
CA LYS A 108 -3.74 -8.89 7.11
C LYS A 108 -3.97 -8.20 5.77
N MET A 109 -4.04 -9.02 4.72
CA MET A 109 -4.43 -8.60 3.37
C MET A 109 -5.47 -9.56 2.83
N GLU A 110 -6.55 -9.02 2.30
CA GLU A 110 -7.61 -9.79 1.64
C GLU A 110 -7.77 -9.30 0.20
N THR A 111 -7.42 -10.14 -0.78
CA THR A 111 -7.49 -9.76 -2.20
C THR A 111 -8.92 -9.80 -2.69
N PHE A 112 -9.31 -8.81 -3.48
CA PHE A 112 -10.63 -8.78 -4.10
C PHE A 112 -10.81 -9.87 -5.14
N ASP A 113 -11.99 -10.48 -5.14
CA ASP A 113 -12.39 -11.43 -6.16
C ASP A 113 -12.78 -10.73 -7.48
N THR A 114 -13.04 -11.54 -8.49
CA THR A 114 -13.42 -11.09 -9.84
C THR A 114 -14.68 -10.21 -9.83
N GLN A 115 -15.65 -10.53 -8.97
CA GLN A 115 -16.91 -9.81 -8.91
C GLN A 115 -16.67 -8.42 -8.30
N GLN A 116 -16.01 -8.36 -7.14
CA GLN A 116 -15.63 -7.11 -6.48
C GLN A 116 -14.81 -6.22 -7.43
N LEU A 117 -13.83 -6.78 -8.14
CA LEU A 117 -13.03 -6.00 -9.09
C LEU A 117 -13.85 -5.43 -10.25
N SER A 118 -14.87 -6.16 -10.72
CA SER A 118 -15.76 -5.69 -11.79
C SER A 118 -16.75 -4.62 -11.32
N GLU A 119 -17.13 -4.65 -10.04
CA GLU A 119 -17.96 -3.62 -9.41
C GLU A 119 -17.18 -2.32 -9.18
N ILE A 120 -15.87 -2.42 -8.86
CA ILE A 120 -15.01 -1.25 -8.59
C ILE A 120 -14.48 -0.60 -9.86
N TYR A 121 -14.09 -1.41 -10.86
CA TYR A 121 -13.46 -0.96 -12.10
C TYR A 121 -14.23 -1.43 -13.33
N ALA A 122 -14.75 -0.49 -14.10
CA ALA A 122 -15.38 -0.76 -15.40
C ALA A 122 -14.36 -1.20 -16.45
N SER A 123 -13.07 -0.92 -16.25
CA SER A 123 -12.01 -1.43 -17.12
C SER A 123 -10.64 -1.45 -16.45
N ARG A 124 -9.70 -2.19 -17.06
CA ARG A 124 -8.27 -2.11 -16.72
C ARG A 124 -7.69 -0.71 -16.85
N GLN A 125 -8.19 0.07 -17.82
CA GLN A 125 -7.73 1.44 -18.04
C GLN A 125 -8.17 2.35 -16.89
N GLU A 126 -9.41 2.20 -16.43
CA GLU A 126 -9.91 2.97 -15.29
C GLU A 126 -9.06 2.75 -14.04
N TYR A 127 -8.69 1.50 -13.73
CA TYR A 127 -7.76 1.20 -12.65
C TYR A 127 -6.41 1.93 -12.81
N LEU A 128 -5.84 1.89 -14.02
CA LEU A 128 -4.57 2.56 -14.29
C LEU A 128 -4.68 4.08 -14.19
N ASP A 129 -5.82 4.65 -14.57
CA ASP A 129 -6.09 6.08 -14.43
C ASP A 129 -6.16 6.48 -12.95
N ARG A 130 -6.87 5.72 -12.11
CA ARG A 130 -6.91 5.94 -10.65
C ARG A 130 -5.52 5.79 -10.01
N VAL A 131 -4.75 4.78 -10.42
CA VAL A 131 -3.35 4.62 -9.99
C VAL A 131 -2.52 5.86 -10.35
N ARG A 132 -2.70 6.40 -11.56
CA ARG A 132 -1.92 7.55 -12.03
C ARG A 132 -2.26 8.82 -11.25
N VAL A 133 -3.53 9.06 -10.96
CA VAL A 133 -3.96 10.17 -10.08
C VAL A 133 -3.28 10.06 -8.71
N SER A 134 -3.31 8.88 -8.09
CA SER A 134 -2.67 8.66 -6.77
C SER A 134 -1.14 8.81 -6.81
N LEU A 135 -0.49 8.36 -7.89
CA LEU A 135 0.96 8.54 -8.09
C LEU A 135 1.32 10.02 -8.25
N ASP A 136 0.55 10.77 -9.05
CA ASP A 136 0.78 12.18 -9.29
C ASP A 136 0.63 12.98 -7.98
N ASP A 137 -0.41 12.70 -7.17
CA ASP A 137 -0.60 13.30 -5.84
C ASP A 137 0.55 12.97 -4.88
N SER A 138 0.98 11.70 -4.85
CA SER A 138 2.10 11.26 -4.02
C SER A 138 3.43 11.91 -4.41
N LEU A 139 3.64 12.19 -5.70
CA LEU A 139 4.83 12.88 -6.20
C LEU A 139 4.79 14.37 -5.87
N GLU A 140 3.63 15.02 -6.02
CA GLU A 140 3.43 16.42 -5.67
C GLU A 140 3.70 16.66 -4.17
N LYS A 141 3.18 15.78 -3.31
CA LYS A 141 3.39 15.83 -1.86
C LYS A 141 4.78 15.34 -1.42
N ALA A 142 5.59 14.83 -2.36
CA ALA A 142 6.89 14.21 -2.10
C ALA A 142 6.83 12.99 -1.15
N PHE A 143 5.69 12.31 -1.07
CA PHE A 143 5.53 11.03 -0.34
C PHE A 143 6.08 9.84 -1.11
N LEU A 144 6.31 10.01 -2.42
CA LEU A 144 7.07 9.10 -3.25
C LEU A 144 8.19 9.80 -4.00
N ARG A 145 9.24 9.04 -4.33
CA ARG A 145 10.32 9.46 -5.22
C ARG A 145 9.99 9.08 -6.67
N PRO A 146 10.42 9.84 -7.69
CA PRO A 146 10.15 9.52 -9.09
C PRO A 146 10.53 8.09 -9.51
N ALA A 147 11.69 7.61 -9.06
CA ALA A 147 12.16 6.26 -9.36
C ALA A 147 11.31 5.16 -8.69
N ASP A 148 10.64 5.47 -7.59
CA ASP A 148 9.77 4.56 -6.86
C ASP A 148 8.35 4.56 -7.44
N ALA A 149 7.84 5.74 -7.81
CA ALA A 149 6.60 5.88 -8.57
C ALA A 149 6.63 5.08 -9.89
N GLU A 150 7.74 5.11 -10.63
CA GLU A 150 7.90 4.34 -11.87
C GLU A 150 7.85 2.81 -11.62
N LYS A 151 8.39 2.33 -10.50
CA LYS A 151 8.31 0.90 -10.13
C LYS A 151 6.87 0.50 -9.82
N ILE A 152 6.15 1.33 -9.07
CA ILE A 152 4.74 1.13 -8.73
C ILE A 152 3.88 1.18 -10.00
N TRP A 153 4.15 2.10 -10.92
CA TRP A 153 3.47 2.17 -12.21
C TRP A 153 3.62 0.87 -13.01
N ARG A 154 4.86 0.40 -13.20
CA ARG A 154 5.11 -0.88 -13.90
C ARG A 154 4.46 -2.07 -13.21
N ALA A 155 4.42 -2.08 -11.88
CA ALA A 155 3.74 -3.13 -11.14
C ALA A 155 2.22 -3.06 -11.32
N SER A 156 1.64 -1.87 -11.31
CA SER A 156 0.22 -1.64 -11.53
C SER A 156 -0.20 -2.10 -12.92
N GLN A 157 0.58 -1.83 -13.97
CA GLN A 157 0.34 -2.38 -15.31
C GLN A 157 0.28 -3.91 -15.34
N ARG A 158 1.07 -4.59 -14.51
CA ARG A 158 1.00 -6.06 -14.37
C ARG A 158 -0.23 -6.49 -13.58
N MET A 159 -0.54 -5.78 -12.49
CA MET A 159 -1.67 -6.10 -11.63
C MET A 159 -3.03 -5.83 -12.31
N ALA A 160 -3.11 -4.85 -13.21
CA ALA A 160 -4.29 -4.55 -14.02
C ALA A 160 -4.81 -5.77 -14.81
N LYS A 161 -3.95 -6.75 -15.11
CA LYS A 161 -4.34 -8.00 -15.78
C LYS A 161 -5.30 -8.86 -14.95
N LYS A 162 -5.38 -8.64 -13.63
CA LYS A 162 -6.34 -9.32 -12.74
C LYS A 162 -7.75 -8.76 -12.88
N ILE A 163 -7.90 -7.54 -13.38
CA ILE A 163 -9.21 -6.92 -13.59
C ILE A 163 -9.83 -7.53 -14.86
N PRO A 164 -11.09 -7.99 -14.78
CA PRO A 164 -11.85 -8.46 -15.94
C PRO A 164 -11.98 -7.41 -17.04
N LEU A 165 -12.31 -7.86 -18.25
CA LEU A 165 -12.58 -7.00 -19.39
C LEU A 165 -14.05 -6.61 -19.45
#